data_AF-A0A5N7ANQ0-F1
#
_entry.id   AF-A0A5N7ANQ0-F1
#
_cell.length_a   1.000
_cell.length_b   1.000
_cell.length_c   1.000
_cell.angle_alpha   90.00
_cell.angle_beta   90.00
_cell.angle_gamma   90.00
#
_symmetry.space_group_name_H-M   'P 1'
#
loop_
_entity.id
_entity.type
_entity.pdbx_description
1 polymer ?
#
loop_
_entity_poly.entity_id
_entity_poly.type
_entity_poly.pdbx_seq_one_letter_code
_entity_poly.pdbx_strand_id
1 'polypeptide(L)'
;MHVRPFKCDVAGCSLTTGFPYKKDLKRHQRDKHTDEGGAYYCPYSWCNYSRPQREQNGRKGMRHDNYMRHMKKVHYGFGQWPRETE
;
A
#
# COMPACT_ATOMS: atom_id res chain seq x y z
N MET A 1 1.38 -6.26 -27.82
CA MET A 1 0.24 -5.71 -27.07
C MET A 1 0.14 -6.41 -25.71
N HIS A 2 -0.01 -5.69 -24.60
CA HIS A 2 -0.26 -6.31 -23.30
C HIS A 2 -1.76 -6.50 -23.10
N VAL A 3 -2.22 -7.75 -23.09
CA VAL A 3 -3.63 -8.08 -22.81
C VAL A 3 -3.93 -7.79 -21.34
N ARG A 4 -5.08 -7.17 -21.07
CA ARG A 4 -5.54 -6.84 -19.72
C ARG A 4 -6.89 -7.51 -19.46
N PRO A 5 -6.92 -8.84 -19.29
CA PRO A 5 -8.17 -9.58 -19.22
C PRO A 5 -8.90 -9.38 -17.88
N PHE A 6 -8.20 -8.91 -16.83
CA PHE A 6 -8.75 -8.82 -15.48
C PHE A 6 -9.34 -7.44 -15.22
N LYS A 7 -10.66 -7.27 -15.34
CA LYS A 7 -11.36 -5.98 -15.10
C LYS A 7 -11.95 -5.90 -13.71
N CYS A 8 -12.07 -4.67 -13.18
CA CYS A 8 -12.82 -4.44 -11.95
C CYS A 8 -14.31 -4.34 -12.29
N ASP A 9 -15.13 -5.11 -11.57
CA ASP A 9 -16.58 -5.19 -11.79
C ASP A 9 -17.38 -4.27 -10.86
N VAL A 10 -16.71 -3.50 -9.99
CA VAL A 10 -17.38 -2.61 -9.04
C VAL A 10 -17.97 -1.40 -9.77
N ALA A 11 -19.28 -1.23 -9.63
CA ALA A 11 -20.02 -0.11 -10.23
C ALA A 11 -19.43 1.24 -9.81
N GLY A 12 -19.14 2.10 -10.80
CA GLY A 12 -18.52 3.41 -10.59
C GLY A 12 -17.00 3.40 -10.37
N CYS A 13 -16.33 2.24 -10.48
CA CYS A 13 -14.88 2.20 -10.41
C CYS A 13 -14.22 2.80 -11.66
N SER A 14 -13.32 3.77 -11.47
CA SER A 14 -12.64 4.48 -12.57
C SER A 14 -11.66 3.62 -13.37
N LEU A 15 -11.42 2.36 -12.97
CA LEU A 15 -10.42 1.46 -13.57
C LEU A 15 -11.07 0.36 -14.44
N THR A 16 -11.71 0.78 -15.52
CA THR A 16 -12.43 -0.08 -16.48
C THR A 16 -11.52 -0.74 -17.53
N THR A 17 -10.31 -0.19 -17.76
CA THR A 17 -9.34 -0.70 -18.74
C THR A 17 -8.79 -2.09 -18.39
N GLY A 18 -8.93 -2.50 -17.12
CA GLY A 18 -8.46 -3.79 -16.63
C GLY A 18 -6.95 -3.85 -16.35
N PHE A 19 -6.54 -4.99 -15.80
CA PHE A 19 -5.21 -5.30 -15.32
C PHE A 19 -4.60 -6.45 -16.12
N PRO A 20 -3.27 -6.45 -16.30
CA PRO A 20 -2.55 -7.54 -16.96
C PRO A 20 -2.54 -8.82 -16.12
N TYR A 21 -2.58 -8.71 -14.79
CA TYR A 21 -2.51 -9.85 -13.88
C TYR A 21 -3.64 -9.83 -12.85
N LYS A 22 -4.13 -11.02 -12.49
CA LYS A 22 -5.17 -11.22 -11.46
C LYS A 22 -4.76 -10.67 -10.09
N LYS A 23 -3.46 -10.72 -9.76
CA LYS A 23 -2.90 -10.16 -8.51
C LYS A 23 -3.12 -8.65 -8.40
N ASP A 24 -3.04 -7.93 -9.51
CA ASP A 24 -3.22 -6.48 -9.53
C ASP A 24 -4.68 -6.10 -9.37
N LEU A 25 -5.59 -6.86 -9.99
CA LEU A 25 -7.03 -6.71 -9.78
C LEU A 25 -7.41 -6.95 -8.32
N LYS A 26 -6.95 -8.07 -7.71
CA LYS A 26 -7.22 -8.36 -6.30
C LYS A 26 -6.70 -7.26 -5.37
N ARG A 27 -5.48 -6.77 -5.62
CA ARG A 27 -4.91 -5.64 -4.87
C ARG A 27 -5.75 -4.38 -5.03
N HIS A 28 -6.19 -4.07 -6.25
CA HIS A 28 -7.05 -2.94 -6.52
C HIS A 28 -8.37 -3.04 -5.76
N GLN A 29 -9.02 -4.22 -5.78
CA GLN A 29 -10.24 -4.46 -5.04
C GLN A 29 -10.04 -4.22 -3.54
N ARG A 30 -8.96 -4.74 -2.97
CA ARG A 30 -8.66 -4.51 -1.56
C ARG A 30 -8.44 -3.02 -1.24
N ASP A 31 -7.67 -2.31 -2.05
CA ASP A 31 -7.30 -0.94 -1.71
C ASP A 31 -8.43 0.09 -1.97
N LYS A 32 -9.25 -0.15 -3.01
CA LYS A 32 -10.29 0.79 -3.49
C LYS A 32 -11.71 0.41 -3.09
N HIS A 33 -11.98 -0.86 -2.82
CA HIS A 33 -13.32 -1.37 -2.56
C HIS A 33 -13.46 -2.05 -1.20
N THR A 34 -12.35 -2.36 -0.51
CA THR A 34 -12.38 -2.78 0.90
C THR A 34 -11.73 -1.73 1.78
N ASP A 35 -12.24 -1.57 2.99
CA ASP A 35 -11.64 -0.68 3.98
C ASP A 35 -10.47 -1.35 4.74
N GLU A 36 -10.38 -2.67 4.68
CA GLU A 36 -9.40 -3.53 5.38
C GLU A 36 -7.97 -3.43 4.84
N GLY A 37 -7.72 -2.57 3.86
CA GLY A 37 -6.38 -2.25 3.37
C GLY A 37 -5.60 -1.44 4.41
N GLY A 38 -5.17 -2.10 5.49
CA GLY A 38 -4.41 -1.53 6.59
C GLY A 38 -3.28 -0.65 6.09
N ALA A 39 -3.45 0.64 6.34
CA ALA A 39 -2.46 1.67 6.09
C ALA A 39 -1.30 1.51 7.07
N TYR A 40 -0.09 1.27 6.58
CA TYR A 40 1.10 1.24 7.42
C TYR A 40 1.65 2.66 7.59
N TYR A 41 1.95 3.02 8.84
CA TYR A 41 2.57 4.29 9.20
C TYR A 41 3.95 4.03 9.79
N CYS A 42 4.86 4.98 9.59
CA CYS A 42 6.16 4.92 10.23
C CYS A 42 6.01 5.06 11.77
N PRO A 43 6.61 4.19 12.60
CA PRO A 43 6.51 4.31 14.05
C PRO A 43 7.30 5.50 14.63
N TYR A 44 8.26 6.06 13.88
CA TYR A 44 9.09 7.16 14.34
C TYR A 44 8.36 8.50 14.22
N SER A 45 7.93 9.09 15.34
CA SER A 45 7.12 10.33 15.41
C SER A 45 7.73 11.55 14.68
N TRP A 46 9.05 11.57 14.50
CA TRP A 46 9.78 12.61 13.77
C TRP A 46 9.87 12.36 12.26
N CYS A 47 9.45 11.18 11.78
CA CYS A 47 9.42 10.85 10.37
C CYS A 47 8.18 11.43 9.69
N ASN A 48 8.34 12.01 8.50
CA ASN A 48 7.23 12.57 7.70
C ASN A 48 6.14 11.55 7.34
N TYR A 49 6.45 10.25 7.46
CA TYR A 49 5.55 9.14 7.17
C TYR A 49 4.87 8.56 8.42
N SER A 50 5.06 9.18 9.59
CA SER A 50 4.53 8.68 10.87
C SER A 50 3.12 9.12 11.19
N ARG A 51 2.70 10.26 10.62
CA ARG A 51 1.34 10.76 10.80
C ARG A 51 0.43 10.16 9.73
N PRO A 52 -0.83 9.81 10.06
CA PRO A 52 -1.88 9.90 9.05
C PRO A 52 -1.87 11.36 8.61
N GLN A 53 -1.42 11.65 7.38
CA GLN A 53 -1.59 12.98 6.82
C GLN A 53 -3.10 13.20 6.74
N ARG A 54 -3.66 13.74 7.83
CA ARG A 54 -5.07 14.06 7.92
C ARG A 54 -5.36 15.04 6.80
N GLU A 55 -6.30 14.62 5.95
CA GLU A 55 -7.39 15.48 5.50
C GLU A 55 -7.03 16.62 4.54
N GLN A 56 -6.07 16.39 3.64
CA GLN A 56 -6.07 17.15 2.38
C GLN A 56 -6.31 16.32 1.13
N ASN A 57 -6.12 14.99 1.16
CA ASN A 57 -6.26 14.14 -0.04
C ASN A 57 -6.74 12.70 0.20
N GLY A 58 -7.26 12.35 1.39
CA GLY A 58 -7.79 11.00 1.66
C GLY A 58 -6.76 9.87 1.49
N ARG A 59 -5.47 10.16 1.69
CA ARG A 59 -4.40 9.17 1.49
C ARG A 59 -4.39 8.17 2.65
N LYS A 60 -4.94 6.98 2.39
CA LYS A 60 -4.63 5.76 3.14
C LYS A 60 -3.10 5.64 3.22
N GLY A 61 -2.56 5.31 4.39
CA GLY A 61 -1.11 5.19 4.63
C GLY A 61 -0.39 4.20 3.71
N MET A 62 0.90 3.99 3.96
CA MET A 62 1.72 3.21 3.02
C MET A 62 1.23 1.76 2.93
N ARG A 63 1.33 1.17 1.73
CA ARG A 63 1.23 -0.29 1.60
C ARG A 63 2.40 -0.97 2.30
N HIS A 64 2.23 -2.22 2.73
CA HIS A 64 3.25 -2.99 3.44
C HIS A 64 4.62 -3.02 2.73
N ASP A 65 4.65 -3.23 1.40
CA ASP A 65 5.88 -3.26 0.60
C ASP A 65 6.58 -1.89 0.57
N ASN A 66 5.80 -0.82 0.44
CA ASN A 66 6.30 0.54 0.50
C ASN A 66 6.80 0.90 1.90
N TYR A 67 6.08 0.49 2.95
CA TYR A 67 6.48 0.66 4.33
C TYR A 67 7.79 -0.07 4.62
N MET A 68 7.91 -1.34 4.26
CA MET A 68 9.13 -2.12 4.45
C MET A 68 10.32 -1.51 3.70
N ARG A 69 10.10 -1.05 2.47
CA ARG A 69 11.13 -0.33 1.72
C ARG A 69 11.50 1.01 2.36
N HIS A 70 10.52 1.75 2.87
CA HIS A 70 10.72 3.02 3.57
C HIS A 70 11.55 2.80 4.85
N MET A 71 11.17 1.82 5.68
CA MET A 71 11.93 1.41 6.86
C MET A 71 13.38 1.08 6.49
N LYS A 72 13.59 0.25 5.46
CA LYS A 72 14.94 -0.13 4.98
C LYS A 72 15.77 1.00 4.36
N LYS A 73 15.16 2.09 3.89
CA LYS A 73 15.92 3.18 3.25
C LYS A 73 16.15 4.37 4.18
N VAL A 74 15.16 4.67 5.01
CA VAL A 74 15.12 5.91 5.81
C VAL A 74 15.58 5.67 7.24
N HIS A 75 15.29 4.49 7.80
CA HIS A 75 15.57 4.19 9.19
C HIS A 75 16.68 3.14 9.37
N TYR A 76 16.72 2.15 8.49
CA TYR A 76 17.67 1.03 8.55
C TYR A 76 18.61 1.08 7.35
N GLY A 77 19.59 1.99 7.37
CA GLY A 77 20.75 1.83 6.50
C GLY A 77 21.37 0.45 6.75
N PHE A 78 21.12 -0.50 5.85
CA PHE A 78 21.76 -1.81 5.78
C PHE A 78 21.75 -2.66 7.08
N GLY A 79 20.61 -3.28 7.39
CA GLY A 79 20.55 -4.59 8.06
C GLY A 79 20.63 -4.64 9.59
N GLN A 80 19.49 -4.78 10.26
CA GLN A 80 19.25 -5.81 11.29
C GLN A 80 17.77 -5.75 11.68
N TRP A 81 17.08 -6.88 11.51
CA TRP A 81 15.72 -7.07 12.01
C TRP A 81 15.86 -7.50 13.47
N PRO A 82 15.18 -6.87 14.45
CA PRO A 82 15.18 -7.41 15.81
C PRO A 82 14.45 -8.75 15.75
N ARG A 83 15.19 -9.84 16.01
CA ARG A 83 14.58 -11.14 16.28
C ARG A 83 13.74 -10.99 17.54
N GLU A 84 12.51 -11.48 17.45
CA GLU A 84 11.59 -11.66 18.56
C GLU A 84 12.34 -12.31 19.73
N THR A 85 12.32 -11.66 20.89
CA THR A 85 12.88 -12.17 22.14
C THR A 85 11.88 -13.16 22.73
N GLU A 86 12.24 -14.44 22.76
CA GLU A 86 11.69 -15.43 23.70
C GLU A 86 12.52 -15.44 24.99
#